data_AF-A0A2V8D7F8-F1
#
_entry.id   AF-A0A2V8D7F8-F1
#
_cell.length_a   1.000
_cell.length_b   1.000
_cell.length_c   1.000
_cell.angle_alpha   90.00
_cell.angle_beta   90.00
_cell.angle_gamma   90.00
#
_symmetry.space_group_name_H-M   'P 1'
#
loop_
_entity.id
_entity.type
_entity.pdbx_description
1 polymer ?
#
loop_
_entity_poly.entity_id
_entity_poly.type
_entity_poly.pdbx_seq_one_letter_code
_entity_poly.pdbx_strand_id
1 'polypeptide(L)'
;MTLSVVGVTGDVRHVGLAVPPRAEIFLDSLQSPLTWPPLVLVVRAHGDAASLADTVTAAVRDANPNVPITRVSTMDEIVARSIVEPRVYAFLLGLFAPLAAGLYGLVAYTVSQRTHELGIRLALGAARGQITRLVIGQGLGLALIGTGIGVAGAGGSDTDARQPDPLSAAERSGHLWRGRPRAAHDRARRHLPAGAPRVAR
;
A
#
# COMPACT_ATOMS: atom_id res chain seq x y z
N MET A 1 -13.02 -15.29 29.43
CA MET A 1 -12.62 -16.25 28.38
C MET A 1 -11.11 -16.23 28.34
N THR A 2 -10.44 -17.33 28.70
CA THR A 2 -8.98 -17.40 28.83
C THR A 2 -8.39 -18.05 27.58
N LEU A 3 -7.35 -17.46 26.99
CA LEU A 3 -6.62 -18.02 25.85
C LEU A 3 -5.41 -18.80 26.38
N SER A 4 -5.20 -20.02 25.85
CA SER A 4 -4.03 -20.84 26.17
C SER A 4 -3.08 -20.85 24.98
N VAL A 5 -1.78 -20.67 25.25
CA VAL A 5 -0.75 -20.76 24.22
C VAL A 5 -0.48 -22.24 23.94
N VAL A 6 -0.72 -22.67 22.71
CA VAL A 6 -0.48 -24.06 22.26
C VAL A 6 0.86 -24.20 21.52
N GLY A 7 1.39 -23.09 20.98
CA GLY A 7 2.67 -23.06 20.29
C GLY A 7 3.10 -21.63 19.95
N VAL A 8 4.38 -21.48 19.58
CA VAL A 8 4.96 -20.23 19.11
C VAL A 8 5.62 -20.48 17.76
N THR A 9 5.23 -19.69 16.76
CA THR A 9 5.86 -19.70 15.42
C THR A 9 6.96 -18.64 15.35
N GLY A 10 7.90 -18.80 14.40
CA GLY A 10 8.86 -17.75 14.10
C GLY A 10 8.19 -16.49 13.51
N ASP A 11 8.97 -15.42 13.39
CA ASP A 11 8.49 -14.14 12.89
C ASP A 11 7.91 -14.24 11.47
N VAL A 12 6.70 -13.71 11.30
CA VAL A 12 6.02 -13.63 10.00
C VAL A 12 5.92 -12.17 9.57
N ARG A 13 6.29 -11.88 8.31
CA ARG A 13 6.24 -10.53 7.74
C ARG A 13 4.98 -10.32 6.90
N HIS A 14 3.85 -10.08 7.56
CA HIS A 14 2.55 -9.89 6.89
C HIS A 14 2.36 -8.54 6.18
N VAL A 15 2.99 -7.46 6.67
CA VAL A 15 2.73 -6.09 6.18
C VAL A 15 3.73 -5.65 5.11
N GLY A 16 4.95 -6.17 5.16
CA GLY A 16 6.00 -5.83 4.21
C GLY A 16 7.36 -6.33 4.69
N LEU A 17 8.29 -6.48 3.75
CA LEU A 17 9.63 -6.99 4.06
C LEU A 17 10.47 -5.99 4.86
N ALA A 18 10.23 -4.69 4.73
CA ALA A 18 11.00 -3.65 5.42
C ALA A 18 10.46 -3.29 6.82
N VAL A 19 9.26 -3.76 7.17
CA VAL A 19 8.61 -3.44 8.45
C VAL A 19 8.99 -4.51 9.47
N PRO A 20 9.42 -4.14 10.69
CA PRO A 20 9.70 -5.13 11.72
C PRO A 20 8.44 -5.94 12.05
N PRO A 21 8.58 -7.25 12.33
CA PRO A 21 7.46 -8.09 12.74
C PRO A 21 6.71 -7.48 13.92
N ARG A 22 5.39 -7.43 13.85
CA ARG A 22 4.54 -6.95 14.94
C ARG A 22 3.99 -8.15 15.72
N ALA A 23 3.64 -7.92 16.98
CA ALA A 23 2.99 -8.94 17.80
C ALA A 23 1.67 -9.37 17.14
N GLU A 24 1.59 -10.65 16.76
CA GLU A 24 0.43 -11.27 16.12
C GLU A 24 0.08 -12.56 16.87
N ILE A 25 -1.21 -12.81 17.03
CA ILE A 25 -1.73 -14.03 17.64
C ILE A 25 -2.54 -14.80 16.60
N PHE A 26 -2.21 -16.07 16.40
CA PHE A 26 -2.98 -16.96 15.55
C PHE A 26 -4.06 -17.64 16.38
N LEU A 27 -5.31 -17.43 16.01
CA LEU A 27 -6.47 -18.02 16.66
C LEU A 27 -7.22 -18.91 15.68
N ASP A 28 -7.84 -19.97 16.19
CA ASP A 28 -8.76 -20.77 15.40
C ASP A 28 -9.96 -19.91 14.99
N SER A 29 -10.31 -19.96 13.71
CA SER A 29 -11.51 -19.33 13.15
C SER A 29 -12.80 -19.63 13.92
N LEU A 30 -12.89 -20.82 14.55
CA LEU A 30 -14.04 -21.25 15.36
C LEU A 30 -14.05 -20.66 16.77
N GLN A 31 -12.90 -20.19 17.26
CA GLN A 31 -12.72 -19.63 18.60
C GLN A 31 -12.62 -18.10 18.60
N SER A 32 -12.50 -17.47 17.43
CA SER A 32 -12.36 -16.02 17.30
C SER A 32 -13.62 -15.30 17.81
N PRO A 33 -13.50 -14.44 18.84
CA PRO A 33 -14.61 -13.61 19.31
C PRO A 33 -14.89 -12.41 18.37
N LEU A 34 -14.02 -12.17 17.39
CA LEU A 34 -14.21 -11.16 16.35
C LEU A 34 -15.09 -11.73 15.24
N THR A 35 -16.04 -10.90 14.75
CA THR A 35 -16.88 -11.18 13.57
C THR A 35 -16.06 -11.84 12.47
N TRP A 36 -16.58 -12.95 11.92
CA TRP A 36 -15.87 -13.86 11.01
C TRP A 36 -14.96 -13.10 10.03
N PRO A 37 -13.63 -13.27 10.12
CA PRO A 37 -12.71 -12.65 9.18
C PRO A 37 -13.02 -13.15 7.75
N PRO A 38 -12.68 -12.35 6.72
CA PRO A 38 -12.86 -12.79 5.34
C PRO A 38 -12.11 -14.10 5.12
N LEU A 39 -12.81 -15.10 4.58
CA LEU A 39 -12.22 -16.39 4.23
C LEU A 39 -11.18 -16.15 3.12
N VAL A 40 -9.92 -16.50 3.41
CA VAL A 40 -8.83 -16.46 2.42
C VAL A 40 -8.62 -17.87 1.91
N LEU A 41 -8.83 -18.06 0.60
CA LEU A 41 -8.54 -19.30 -0.09
C LEU A 41 -7.22 -19.16 -0.86
N VAL A 42 -6.25 -20.01 -0.54
CA VAL A 42 -4.98 -20.08 -1.27
C VAL A 42 -5.00 -21.33 -2.13
N VAL A 43 -4.91 -21.13 -3.45
CA VAL A 43 -4.91 -22.23 -4.42
C VAL A 43 -3.52 -22.36 -5.04
N ARG A 44 -2.98 -23.57 -5.07
CA ARG A 44 -1.74 -23.87 -5.78
C ARG A 44 -2.06 -24.12 -7.26
N ALA A 45 -1.68 -23.18 -8.11
CA ALA A 45 -1.75 -23.32 -9.56
C ALA A 45 -0.49 -24.00 -10.13
N HIS A 46 -0.65 -24.77 -11.22
CA HIS A 46 0.46 -25.22 -12.06
C HIS A 46 0.28 -24.56 -13.44
N GLY A 47 1.25 -23.75 -13.87
CA GLY A 47 1.14 -22.93 -15.09
C GLY A 47 0.67 -21.50 -14.81
N ASP A 48 -0.10 -20.90 -15.72
CA ASP A 48 -0.59 -19.54 -15.57
C ASP A 48 -1.71 -19.44 -14.52
N ALA A 49 -1.39 -18.87 -13.36
CA ALA A 49 -2.33 -18.68 -12.27
C ALA A 49 -3.48 -17.73 -12.63
N ALA A 50 -3.28 -16.80 -13.56
CA ALA A 50 -4.33 -15.87 -13.99
C ALA A 50 -5.45 -16.61 -14.73
N SER A 51 -5.10 -17.56 -15.61
CA SER A 51 -6.09 -18.40 -16.31
C SER A 51 -6.97 -19.26 -15.38
N LEU A 52 -6.47 -19.61 -14.19
CA LEU A 52 -7.20 -20.39 -13.18
C LEU A 52 -8.13 -19.54 -12.31
N ALA A 53 -7.92 -18.22 -12.27
CA ALA A 53 -8.69 -17.31 -11.42
C ALA A 53 -10.20 -17.37 -11.70
N ASP A 54 -10.59 -17.34 -12.98
CA ASP A 54 -11.99 -17.38 -13.39
C ASP A 54 -12.63 -18.74 -13.08
N THR A 55 -11.89 -19.83 -13.29
CA THR A 55 -12.36 -21.19 -13.01
C THR A 55 -12.62 -21.39 -11.52
N VAL A 56 -11.69 -20.94 -10.67
CA VAL A 56 -11.84 -21.00 -9.20
C VAL A 56 -12.99 -20.12 -8.74
N THR A 57 -13.12 -18.91 -9.30
CA THR A 57 -14.21 -17.98 -8.99
C THR A 57 -15.57 -18.59 -9.34
N ALA A 58 -15.68 -19.26 -10.49
CA ALA A 58 -16.89 -19.95 -10.91
C ALA A 58 -17.25 -21.11 -9.96
N ALA A 59 -16.27 -21.93 -9.58
CA ALA A 59 -16.48 -23.03 -8.63
C ALA A 59 -16.93 -22.55 -7.24
N VAL A 60 -16.37 -21.42 -6.76
CA VAL A 60 -16.80 -20.80 -5.48
C VAL A 60 -18.23 -20.27 -5.57
N ARG A 61 -18.60 -19.64 -6.69
CA ARG A 61 -19.97 -19.16 -6.92
C ARG A 61 -20.98 -20.30 -7.02
N ASP A 62 -20.62 -21.41 -7.63
CA ASP A 62 -21.47 -22.60 -7.73
C ASP A 62 -21.71 -23.21 -6.35
N ALA A 63 -20.66 -23.33 -5.53
CA ALA A 63 -20.76 -23.83 -4.17
C ALA A 63 -21.60 -22.92 -3.25
N ASN A 64 -21.43 -21.60 -3.35
CA ASN A 64 -22.25 -20.64 -2.59
C ASN A 64 -22.34 -19.27 -3.29
N PRO A 65 -23.46 -18.95 -3.95
CA PRO A 65 -23.64 -17.68 -4.65
C PRO A 65 -23.64 -16.45 -3.73
N ASN A 66 -23.86 -16.62 -2.43
CA ASN A 66 -24.01 -15.52 -1.48
C ASN A 66 -22.67 -15.04 -0.89
N VAL A 67 -21.53 -15.64 -1.29
CA VAL A 67 -20.21 -15.23 -0.78
C VAL A 67 -19.63 -14.12 -1.66
N PRO A 68 -19.39 -12.92 -1.10
CA PRO A 68 -18.77 -11.83 -1.85
C PRO A 68 -17.28 -12.11 -2.06
N ILE A 69 -16.89 -12.39 -3.31
CA ILE A 69 -15.49 -12.53 -3.70
C ILE A 69 -14.92 -11.12 -3.82
N THR A 70 -14.10 -10.74 -2.84
CA THR A 70 -13.64 -9.34 -2.68
C THR A 70 -12.38 -9.05 -3.50
N ARG A 71 -11.47 -10.02 -3.61
CA ARG A 71 -10.19 -9.85 -4.32
C ARG A 71 -9.64 -11.19 -4.76
N VAL A 72 -9.31 -11.30 -6.04
CA VAL A 72 -8.52 -12.39 -6.61
C VAL A 72 -7.21 -11.78 -7.08
N SER A 73 -6.09 -12.29 -6.60
CA SER A 73 -4.76 -11.81 -6.95
C SER A 73 -3.79 -12.98 -6.99
N THR A 74 -2.87 -12.95 -7.95
CA THR A 74 -1.81 -13.96 -8.01
C THR A 74 -0.75 -13.69 -6.95
N MET A 75 0.02 -14.71 -6.56
CA MET A 75 1.14 -14.49 -5.63
C MET A 75 2.19 -13.54 -6.23
N ASP A 76 2.38 -13.57 -7.54
CA ASP A 76 3.28 -12.65 -8.25
C ASP A 76 2.81 -11.19 -8.11
N GLU A 77 1.51 -10.92 -8.23
CA GLU A 77 0.95 -9.57 -8.02
C GLU A 77 1.11 -9.11 -6.56
N ILE A 78 0.92 -10.02 -5.60
CA ILE A 78 1.06 -9.72 -4.17
C ILE A 78 2.53 -9.39 -3.84
N VAL A 79 3.47 -10.18 -4.38
CA VAL A 79 4.91 -9.93 -4.24
C VAL A 79 5.30 -8.63 -4.94
N ALA A 80 4.84 -8.41 -6.18
CA ALA A 80 5.15 -7.20 -6.94
C ALA A 80 4.69 -5.95 -6.19
N ARG A 81 3.47 -5.95 -5.64
CA ARG A 81 2.92 -4.83 -4.85
C ARG A 81 3.76 -4.52 -3.61
N SER A 82 4.37 -5.53 -3.00
CA SER A 82 5.24 -5.36 -1.82
C SER A 82 6.57 -4.66 -2.13
N ILE A 83 6.94 -4.54 -3.41
CA ILE A 83 8.23 -3.98 -3.86
C ILE A 83 8.06 -2.64 -4.58
N VAL A 84 6.82 -2.22 -4.89
CA VAL A 84 6.56 -0.95 -5.61
C VAL A 84 7.07 0.26 -4.84
N GLU A 85 6.79 0.34 -3.53
CA GLU A 85 7.10 1.52 -2.72
C GLU A 85 8.62 1.80 -2.62
N PRO A 86 9.49 0.81 -2.29
CA PRO A 86 10.95 1.02 -2.31
C PRO A 86 11.48 1.38 -3.70
N ARG A 87 10.88 0.84 -4.77
CA ARG A 87 11.35 1.03 -6.15
C ARG A 87 11.13 2.45 -6.64
N VAL A 88 10.03 3.09 -6.25
CA VAL A 88 9.76 4.50 -6.58
C VAL A 88 10.79 5.41 -5.93
N TYR A 89 11.08 5.22 -4.63
CA TYR A 89 12.11 6.02 -3.96
C TYR A 89 13.49 5.82 -4.60
N ALA A 90 13.89 4.58 -4.87
CA ALA A 90 15.16 4.28 -5.52
C ALA A 90 15.27 4.93 -6.91
N PHE A 91 14.19 4.93 -7.70
CA PHE A 91 14.14 5.59 -9.00
C PHE A 91 14.27 7.11 -8.87
N LEU A 92 13.53 7.74 -7.94
CA LEU A 92 13.62 9.18 -7.69
C LEU A 92 15.03 9.58 -7.24
N LEU A 93 15.62 8.84 -6.30
CA LEU A 93 17.01 9.04 -5.86
C LEU A 93 17.99 8.89 -7.02
N GLY A 94 17.85 7.83 -7.82
CA GLY A 94 18.70 7.59 -8.99
C GLY A 94 18.60 8.69 -10.05
N LEU A 95 17.42 9.29 -10.22
CA LEU A 95 17.19 10.38 -11.15
C LEU A 95 17.70 11.74 -10.61
N PHE A 96 17.41 12.07 -9.36
CA PHE A 96 17.72 13.39 -8.80
C PHE A 96 19.15 13.53 -8.28
N ALA A 97 19.80 12.46 -7.82
CA ALA A 97 21.18 12.51 -7.33
C ALA A 97 22.18 13.07 -8.37
N PRO A 98 22.21 12.60 -9.64
CA PRO A 98 23.11 13.16 -10.64
C PRO A 98 22.74 14.60 -11.02
N LEU A 99 21.45 14.96 -11.02
CA LEU A 99 21.01 16.33 -11.29
C LEU A 99 21.47 17.30 -10.20
N ALA A 100 21.36 16.91 -8.93
CA ALA A 100 21.83 17.71 -7.81
C ALA A 100 23.36 17.88 -7.83
N ALA A 101 24.10 16.79 -8.09
CA ALA A 101 25.55 16.83 -8.26
C ALA A 101 25.97 17.69 -9.45
N GLY A 102 25.27 17.58 -10.58
CA GLY A 102 25.51 18.38 -11.78
C GLY A 102 25.24 19.87 -11.58
N LEU A 103 24.16 20.22 -10.87
CA LEU A 103 23.85 21.61 -10.51
C LEU A 103 24.93 22.20 -9.61
N TYR A 104 25.37 21.47 -8.59
CA TYR A 104 26.48 21.90 -7.74
C TYR A 104 27.77 22.11 -8.56
N GLY A 105 28.09 21.19 -9.47
CA GLY A 105 29.23 21.31 -10.38
C GLY A 105 29.14 22.56 -11.26
N LEU A 106 27.97 22.84 -11.84
CA LEU A 106 27.73 24.02 -12.66
C LEU A 106 27.84 25.33 -11.87
N VAL A 107 27.30 25.37 -10.65
CA VAL A 107 27.41 26.53 -9.76
C VAL A 107 28.86 26.74 -9.33
N ALA A 108 29.56 25.68 -8.94
CA ALA A 108 30.98 25.76 -8.57
C ALA A 108 31.84 26.25 -9.75
N TYR A 109 31.56 25.76 -10.96
CA TYR A 109 32.25 26.18 -12.17
C TYR A 109 32.01 27.66 -12.50
N THR A 110 30.75 28.11 -12.45
CA THR A 110 30.39 29.51 -12.74
C THR A 110 30.93 30.49 -11.69
N VAL A 111 30.95 30.11 -10.41
CA VAL A 111 31.60 30.89 -9.36
C VAL A 111 33.11 30.95 -9.60
N SER A 112 33.76 29.82 -9.93
CA SER A 112 35.19 29.79 -10.26
C SER A 112 35.54 30.78 -11.37
N GLN A 113 34.78 30.78 -12.48
CA GLN A 113 34.98 31.75 -13.57
C GLN A 113 34.82 33.22 -13.12
N ARG A 114 33.86 33.52 -12.23
CA ARG A 114 33.63 34.89 -11.73
C ARG A 114 34.57 35.31 -10.59
N THR A 115 35.35 34.39 -10.03
CA THR A 115 36.24 34.68 -8.90
C THR A 115 37.29 35.74 -9.24
N HIS A 116 37.74 35.80 -10.50
CA HIS A 116 38.72 36.81 -10.95
C HIS A 116 38.14 38.24 -10.90
N GLU A 117 36.92 38.43 -11.41
CA GLU A 117 36.22 39.72 -11.38
C GLU A 117 35.83 40.13 -9.95
N LEU A 118 35.39 39.15 -9.14
CA LEU A 118 35.06 39.36 -7.74
C LEU A 118 36.30 39.72 -6.91
N GLY A 119 37.45 39.12 -7.21
CA GLY A 119 38.74 39.43 -6.57
C GLY A 119 39.21 40.85 -6.87
N ILE A 120 39.06 41.31 -8.12
CA ILE A 120 39.37 42.70 -8.51
C ILE A 120 38.44 43.69 -7.79
N ARG A 121 37.13 43.42 -7.72
CA ARG A 121 36.19 44.25 -6.95
C ARG A 121 36.52 44.29 -5.46
N LEU A 122 36.95 43.17 -4.88
CA LEU A 122 37.38 43.12 -3.48
C LEU A 122 38.64 43.96 -3.23
N ALA A 123 39.62 43.88 -4.15
CA ALA A 123 40.86 44.65 -4.09
C ALA A 123 40.61 46.18 -4.24
N LEU A 124 39.55 46.56 -4.96
CA LEU A 124 39.07 47.94 -5.08
C LEU A 124 38.22 48.41 -3.88
N GLY A 125 38.08 47.59 -2.83
CA GLY A 125 37.41 47.96 -1.57
C GLY A 125 35.92 47.61 -1.48
N ALA A 126 35.39 46.78 -2.38
CA ALA A 126 34.00 46.35 -2.29
C ALA A 126 33.73 45.53 -1.01
N ALA A 127 32.63 45.85 -0.32
CA ALA A 127 32.23 45.15 0.90
C ALA A 127 31.82 43.70 0.59
N ARG A 128 32.39 42.72 1.31
CA ARG A 128 32.10 41.28 1.16
C ARG A 128 30.60 40.95 1.18
N GLY A 129 29.81 41.71 1.96
CA GLY A 129 28.36 41.56 2.05
C GLY A 129 27.58 41.88 0.77
N GLN A 130 28.07 42.78 -0.09
CA GLN A 130 27.42 43.08 -1.36
C GLN A 130 27.58 41.93 -2.37
N ILE A 131 28.74 41.26 -2.34
CA ILE A 131 29.03 40.13 -3.22
C ILE A 131 28.24 38.89 -2.80
N THR A 132 28.21 38.58 -1.50
CA THR A 132 27.43 37.44 -0.99
C THR A 132 25.93 37.61 -1.27
N ARG A 133 25.38 38.82 -1.10
CA ARG A 133 23.97 39.11 -1.42
C ARG A 133 23.65 38.93 -2.91
N LEU A 134 24.56 39.31 -3.80
CA LEU A 134 24.38 39.14 -5.24
C LEU A 134 24.33 37.65 -5.64
N VAL A 135 25.27 36.85 -5.12
CA VAL A 135 25.37 35.41 -5.44
C VAL A 135 24.19 34.64 -4.84
N ILE A 136 23.85 34.89 -3.57
CA ILE A 136 22.71 34.26 -2.89
C ILE A 136 21.38 34.65 -3.58
N GLY A 137 21.23 35.91 -4.00
CA GLY A 137 20.04 36.36 -4.73
C GLY A 137 19.85 35.65 -6.07
N GLN A 138 20.92 35.43 -6.83
CA GLN A 138 20.86 34.66 -8.08
C GLN A 138 20.50 33.19 -7.82
N GLY A 139 21.07 32.57 -6.78
CA GLY A 139 20.75 31.19 -6.40
C GLY A 139 19.30 31.04 -5.93
N LEU A 140 18.80 31.96 -5.11
CA LEU A 140 17.43 31.99 -4.63
C LEU A 140 16.41 32.10 -5.75
N GLY A 141 16.66 32.95 -6.75
CA GLY A 141 15.76 33.10 -7.90
C GLY A 141 15.59 31.78 -8.67
N LEU A 142 16.71 31.08 -8.93
CA LEU A 142 16.69 29.79 -9.60
C LEU A 142 15.96 28.72 -8.78
N ALA A 143 16.21 28.69 -7.47
CA ALA A 143 15.55 27.77 -6.55
C ALA A 143 14.03 27.97 -6.53
N LEU A 144 13.58 29.22 -6.44
CA LEU A 144 12.14 29.56 -6.42
C LEU A 144 11.44 29.17 -7.72
N ILE A 145 12.08 29.36 -8.88
CA ILE A 145 11.53 28.94 -10.18
C ILE A 145 11.43 27.41 -10.24
N GLY A 146 12.49 26.70 -9.84
CA GLY A 146 12.50 25.23 -9.80
C GLY A 146 11.41 24.67 -8.87
N THR A 147 11.28 25.24 -7.66
CA THR A 147 10.22 24.88 -6.71
C THR A 147 8.83 25.17 -7.27
N GLY A 148 8.62 26.32 -7.91
CA GLY A 148 7.34 26.69 -8.51
C GLY A 148 6.90 25.71 -9.60
N ILE A 149 7.82 25.34 -10.50
CA ILE A 149 7.57 24.34 -11.55
C ILE A 149 7.28 22.97 -10.93
N GLY A 150 8.04 22.56 -9.91
CA GLY A 150 7.82 21.29 -9.22
C GLY A 150 6.47 21.19 -8.53
N VAL A 151 6.05 22.25 -7.83
CA VAL A 151 4.72 22.34 -7.19
C VAL A 151 3.61 22.34 -8.23
N ALA A 152 3.75 23.07 -9.33
CA ALA A 152 2.77 23.07 -10.41
C ALA A 152 2.63 21.69 -11.09
N GLY A 153 3.75 20.98 -11.26
CA GLY A 153 3.76 19.61 -11.79
C GLY A 153 3.11 18.60 -10.83
N ALA A 154 3.42 18.68 -9.53
CA ALA A 154 2.86 17.78 -8.51
C ALA A 154 1.35 18.02 -8.29
N GLY A 155 0.93 19.28 -8.28
CA GLY A 155 -0.49 19.64 -8.16
C GLY A 155 -1.36 19.13 -9.32
N GLY A 156 -0.77 18.83 -10.48
CA GLY A 156 -1.47 18.21 -11.60
C GLY A 156 -1.73 16.71 -11.44
N SER A 157 -0.98 16.01 -10.59
CA SER A 157 -1.16 14.56 -10.35
C SER A 157 -2.11 14.22 -9.21
N ASP A 158 -2.40 15.18 -8.32
CA ASP A 158 -3.12 14.93 -7.06
C ASP A 158 -4.66 15.02 -7.20
N THR A 159 -5.18 15.19 -8.41
CA THR A 159 -6.63 15.24 -8.65
C THR A 159 -7.32 13.87 -8.69
N ASP A 160 -6.59 12.74 -8.69
CA ASP A 160 -7.18 11.41 -8.88
C ASP A 160 -6.77 10.33 -7.85
N ALA A 161 -6.21 10.72 -6.70
CA ALA A 161 -5.70 9.78 -5.68
C ALA A 161 -6.44 9.83 -4.33
N ARG A 162 -7.70 10.30 -4.30
CA ARG A 162 -8.57 10.08 -3.13
C ARG A 162 -9.07 8.64 -3.14
N GLN A 163 -8.22 7.72 -2.70
CA GLN A 163 -8.62 6.37 -2.31
C GLN A 163 -9.70 6.52 -1.21
N PRO A 164 -10.96 6.11 -1.46
CA PRO A 164 -11.99 6.20 -0.44
C PRO A 164 -11.61 5.31 0.75
N ASP A 165 -11.63 5.89 1.94
CA ASP A 165 -11.28 5.25 3.19
C ASP A 165 -12.20 4.03 3.43
N PRO A 166 -11.68 2.78 3.34
CA PRO A 166 -12.51 1.57 3.38
C PRO A 166 -13.17 1.35 4.74
N LEU A 167 -12.58 1.90 5.81
CA LEU A 167 -13.12 1.80 7.17
C LEU A 167 -14.42 2.62 7.29
N SER A 168 -14.52 3.75 6.58
CA SER A 168 -15.72 4.59 6.56
C SER A 168 -16.93 3.96 5.82
N ALA A 169 -16.68 3.03 4.89
CA ALA A 169 -17.71 2.28 4.17
C ALA A 169 -18.20 1.05 4.97
N ALA A 170 -17.31 0.43 5.75
CA ALA A 170 -17.65 -0.65 6.67
C ALA A 170 -18.53 -0.16 7.83
N GLU A 171 -18.23 1.04 8.36
CA GLU A 171 -19.03 1.66 9.41
C GLU A 171 -20.42 2.08 8.90
N ARG A 172 -20.53 2.41 7.60
CA ARG A 172 -21.80 2.68 6.91
C ARG A 172 -22.68 1.46 6.62
N SER A 173 -22.09 0.29 6.48
CA SER A 173 -22.83 -0.95 6.20
C SER A 173 -23.28 -1.68 7.47
N GLY A 174 -22.69 -1.36 8.63
CA GLY A 174 -23.09 -1.88 9.94
C GLY A 174 -24.49 -1.45 10.40
N HIS A 175 -25.08 -0.40 9.82
CA HIS A 175 -26.49 -0.03 10.05
C HIS A 175 -27.47 -0.75 9.13
N LEU A 176 -27.06 -1.14 7.92
CA LEU A 176 -27.92 -1.91 7.01
C LEU A 176 -28.12 -3.37 7.45
N TRP A 177 -27.19 -3.93 8.23
CA TRP A 177 -27.29 -5.30 8.74
C TRP A 177 -28.11 -5.47 10.02
N ARG A 178 -28.48 -4.39 10.73
CA ARG A 178 -29.30 -4.48 11.96
C ARG A 178 -30.78 -4.76 11.70
N GLY A 179 -31.25 -4.69 10.45
CA GLY A 179 -32.67 -4.79 10.11
C GLY A 179 -33.14 -6.11 9.51
N ARG A 180 -32.29 -7.13 9.29
CA ARG A 180 -32.74 -8.39 8.68
C ARG A 180 -33.30 -9.37 9.72
N PRO A 181 -34.59 -9.76 9.64
CA PRO A 181 -35.20 -10.68 10.60
C PRO A 181 -34.62 -12.09 10.48
N ARG A 182 -34.27 -12.68 11.62
CA ARG A 182 -33.77 -14.06 11.85
C ARG A 182 -34.82 -15.15 11.54
N ALA A 183 -35.64 -14.98 10.52
CA ALA A 183 -36.71 -15.93 10.18
C ALA A 183 -36.31 -16.81 8.98
N ALA A 184 -35.23 -17.58 9.10
CA ALA A 184 -34.87 -18.57 8.08
C ALA A 184 -34.28 -19.87 8.64
N HIS A 185 -34.10 -19.99 9.95
CA HIS A 185 -33.42 -21.17 10.53
C HIS A 185 -34.37 -22.29 10.99
N ASP A 186 -35.70 -22.08 10.95
CA ASP A 186 -36.68 -22.99 11.57
C ASP A 186 -37.55 -23.79 10.57
N ARG A 187 -37.29 -23.66 9.25
CA ARG A 187 -38.01 -24.42 8.21
C ARG A 187 -37.32 -25.69 7.72
N ALA A 188 -36.11 -25.97 8.18
CA ALA A 188 -35.32 -27.14 7.75
C ALA A 188 -35.49 -28.40 8.62
N ARG A 189 -36.48 -28.44 9.53
CA ARG A 189 -36.75 -29.60 10.42
C ARG A 189 -38.11 -30.27 10.20
N ARG A 190 -38.84 -29.98 9.11
CA ARG A 190 -40.19 -30.53 8.88
C ARG A 190 -40.35 -31.50 7.71
N HIS A 191 -39.27 -31.99 7.10
CA HIS A 191 -39.37 -33.05 6.08
C HIS A 191 -38.28 -34.10 6.27
N LEU A 192 -38.47 -34.96 7.28
CA LEU A 192 -37.84 -36.28 7.38
C LEU A 192 -38.96 -37.32 7.18
N PRO A 193 -38.96 -38.10 6.08
CA PRO A 193 -39.86 -39.23 5.96
C PRO A 193 -39.48 -40.32 6.97
N ALA A 194 -40.43 -40.70 7.80
CA ALA A 194 -40.35 -41.86 8.67
C ALA A 194 -40.39 -43.15 7.81
N GLY A 195 -39.32 -43.94 7.84
CA GLY A 195 -39.31 -45.26 7.22
C GLY A 195 -37.93 -45.72 6.78
N ALA A 196 -37.15 -46.27 7.70
CA ALA A 196 -36.03 -47.15 7.36
C ALA A 196 -36.12 -48.42 8.23
N PRO A 197 -36.08 -49.63 7.63
CA PRO A 197 -36.17 -50.88 8.36
C PRO A 197 -34.88 -51.18 9.11
N ARG A 198 -35.03 -51.58 10.37
CA ARG A 198 -33.98 -52.19 11.18
C ARG A 198 -33.57 -53.52 10.54
N VAL A 199 -32.33 -53.63 10.07
CA VAL A 199 -31.70 -54.92 9.78
C VAL A 199 -30.86 -55.31 10.99
N ALA A 200 -31.25 -56.44 11.59
CA ALA A 200 -30.52 -57.13 12.63
C ALA A 200 -29.67 -58.23 12.00
N ARG A 201 -28.37 -58.22 12.31
CA ARG A 201 -27.40 -59.31 12.48
C ARG A 201 -26.03 -58.94 11.91
#